data_AF-A0A6N8UIU5-F1
#
_entry.id   AF-A0A6N8UIU5-F1
#
_cell.length_a   1.000
_cell.length_b   1.000
_cell.length_c   1.000
_cell.angle_alpha   90.00
_cell.angle_beta   90.00
_cell.angle_gamma   90.00
#
_symmetry.space_group_name_H-M   'P 1'
#
loop_
_entity.id
_entity.type
_entity.pdbx_description
1 polymer ?
#
loop_
_entity_poly.entity_id
_entity_poly.type
_entity_poly.pdbx_seq_one_letter_code
_entity_poly.pdbx_strand_id
1 'polypeptide(L)'
;MSQTQANRDLDGYGGKINERRQMLKNLCPCRNNQVKDVETWKGILRIATHGSLKERNSAAHAIGTLLAKATKSEEWRQIVVQIEDELHELMDDTRASRSLLGTFKKHGHARRGTARKNYRRVIKSMDIQNPKQLSQWLNEKLLLSNRQAIEVSSPGLNRLYVWLDRRRRFEPNKRTKDGEILAQAKQFLPAYFT
;
A
#
# COMPACT_ATOMS: atom_id res chain seq x y z
N MET A 1 -11.04 19.11 16.91
CA MET A 1 -11.65 17.79 17.18
C MET A 1 -10.53 16.84 17.59
N SER A 2 -10.67 16.15 18.72
CA SER A 2 -9.68 15.13 19.10
C SER A 2 -9.79 13.94 18.13
N GLN A 3 -8.67 13.26 17.88
CA GLN A 3 -8.61 12.09 16.97
C GLN A 3 -9.55 10.97 17.43
N THR A 4 -9.77 10.84 18.73
CA THR A 4 -10.68 9.86 19.34
C THR A 4 -12.16 10.12 19.04
N GLN A 5 -12.56 11.38 18.81
CA GLN A 5 -13.94 11.72 18.47
C GLN A 5 -14.28 11.34 17.02
N ALA A 6 -13.32 11.51 16.10
CA ALA A 6 -13.49 11.19 14.68
C ALA A 6 -13.74 9.69 14.43
N ASN A 7 -13.12 8.81 15.24
CA ASN A 7 -13.33 7.36 15.16
C ASN A 7 -14.74 6.95 15.61
N ARG A 8 -15.32 7.61 16.64
CA ARG A 8 -16.71 7.35 17.06
C ARG A 8 -17.74 7.81 16.02
N ASP A 9 -17.46 8.92 15.32
CA ASP A 9 -18.37 9.49 14.32
C ASP A 9 -18.39 8.69 12.99
N LEU A 10 -17.33 7.92 12.71
CA LEU A 10 -17.27 7.00 11.56
C LEU A 10 -18.13 5.75 11.76
N ASP A 11 -18.14 5.18 12.96
CA ASP A 11 -18.84 3.91 13.26
C ASP A 11 -20.31 4.11 13.72
N GLY A 12 -20.68 5.30 14.20
CA GLY A 12 -22.05 5.61 14.66
C GLY A 12 -23.02 5.89 13.52
N TYR A 13 -23.87 4.91 13.17
CA TYR A 13 -24.85 4.85 12.06
C TYR A 13 -25.92 5.99 11.95
N GLY A 14 -25.73 7.17 12.56
CA GLY A 14 -26.78 8.20 12.70
C GLY A 14 -26.44 9.64 12.24
N GLY A 15 -25.21 9.95 11.84
CA GLY A 15 -24.87 11.30 11.35
C GLY A 15 -25.50 11.61 9.99
N LYS A 16 -26.01 12.83 9.76
CA LYS A 16 -26.58 13.21 8.46
C LYS A 16 -25.50 13.01 7.38
N ILE A 17 -25.85 12.42 6.24
CA ILE A 17 -24.91 12.09 5.12
C ILE A 17 -23.97 13.28 4.77
N ASN A 18 -24.44 14.52 4.91
CA ASN A 18 -23.66 15.73 4.66
C ASN A 18 -22.55 15.98 5.69
N GLU A 19 -22.76 15.65 6.96
CA GLU A 19 -21.80 15.79 8.06
C GLU A 19 -20.66 14.78 7.90
N ARG A 20 -21.00 13.51 7.66
CA ARG A 20 -20.03 12.45 7.35
C ARG A 20 -19.19 12.77 6.12
N ARG A 21 -19.82 13.28 5.06
CA ARG A 21 -19.09 13.76 3.86
C ARG A 21 -18.11 14.88 4.18
N GLN A 22 -18.51 15.85 5.00
CA GLN A 22 -17.64 16.97 5.36
C GLN A 22 -16.47 16.50 6.22
N MET A 23 -16.72 15.57 7.14
CA MET A 23 -15.68 14.93 7.94
C MET A 23 -14.66 14.19 7.06
N LEU A 24 -15.10 13.36 6.11
CA LEU A 24 -14.20 12.68 5.16
C LEU A 24 -13.31 13.65 4.38
N LYS A 25 -13.83 14.82 4.00
CA LYS A 25 -13.01 15.86 3.37
C LYS A 25 -11.95 16.41 4.32
N ASN A 26 -12.28 16.59 5.59
CA ASN A 26 -11.35 17.10 6.60
C ASN A 26 -10.30 16.05 6.99
N LEU A 27 -10.60 14.76 6.85
CA LEU A 27 -9.66 13.65 7.04
C LEU A 27 -8.77 13.40 5.81
N CYS A 28 -9.11 13.97 4.65
CA CYS A 28 -8.28 13.86 3.46
C CYS A 28 -6.91 14.53 3.68
N PRO A 29 -5.79 13.85 3.35
CA PRO A 29 -4.45 14.44 3.43
C PRO A 29 -4.25 15.70 2.59
N CYS A 30 -5.12 15.92 1.61
CA CYS A 30 -5.15 17.13 0.80
C CYS A 30 -5.50 18.38 1.61
N ARG A 31 -6.19 18.22 2.76
CA ARG A 31 -6.63 19.30 3.64
C ARG A 31 -6.01 19.21 5.03
N ASN A 32 -5.76 18.00 5.52
CA ASN A 32 -5.13 17.78 6.81
C ASN A 32 -3.99 16.77 6.70
N ASN A 33 -2.75 17.28 6.70
CA ASN A 33 -1.54 16.45 6.56
C ASN A 33 -1.13 15.71 7.85
N GLN A 34 -1.89 15.85 8.94
CA GLN A 34 -1.56 15.24 10.24
C GLN A 34 -2.38 13.98 10.54
N VAL A 35 -3.37 13.63 9.72
CA VAL A 35 -4.22 12.45 9.92
C VAL A 35 -3.49 11.19 9.45
N LYS A 36 -2.71 10.60 10.36
CA LYS A 36 -1.98 9.34 10.15
C LYS A 36 -2.47 8.21 11.06
N ASP A 37 -3.57 8.41 11.79
CA ASP A 37 -4.18 7.37 12.62
C ASP A 37 -4.70 6.22 11.75
N VAL A 38 -4.29 5.00 12.07
CA VAL A 38 -4.59 3.81 11.26
C VAL A 38 -6.08 3.48 11.30
N GLU A 39 -6.72 3.57 12.46
CA GLU A 39 -8.15 3.28 12.62
C GLU A 39 -9.02 4.24 11.81
N THR A 40 -8.63 5.52 11.76
CA THR A 40 -9.27 6.49 10.87
C THR A 40 -9.22 6.03 9.41
N TRP A 41 -8.06 5.53 8.95
CA TRP A 41 -7.89 5.04 7.58
C TRP A 41 -8.69 3.78 7.29
N LYS A 42 -8.76 2.85 8.24
CA LYS A 42 -9.64 1.67 8.15
C LYS A 42 -11.11 2.09 8.05
N GLY A 43 -11.55 3.07 8.84
CA GLY A 43 -12.90 3.64 8.73
C GLY A 43 -13.17 4.29 7.37
N ILE A 44 -12.20 5.01 6.80
CA ILE A 44 -12.29 5.56 5.44
C ILE A 44 -12.42 4.45 4.39
N LEU A 45 -11.65 3.36 4.52
CA LEU A 45 -11.75 2.19 3.63
C LEU A 45 -13.12 1.51 3.73
N ARG A 46 -13.63 1.28 4.95
CA ARG A 46 -15.00 0.75 5.18
C ARG A 46 -16.06 1.61 4.49
N ILE A 47 -15.97 2.94 4.61
CA ILE A 47 -16.89 3.87 3.94
C ILE A 47 -16.74 3.81 2.42
N ALA A 48 -15.53 3.65 1.89
CA ALA A 48 -15.31 3.54 0.45
C ALA A 48 -15.97 2.28 -0.14
N THR A 49 -16.11 1.21 0.65
CA THR A 49 -16.83 -0.01 0.27
C THR A 49 -18.34 0.13 0.46
N HIS A 50 -18.79 0.47 1.67
CA HIS A 50 -20.21 0.35 2.08
C HIS A 50 -21.01 1.66 2.11
N GLY A 51 -20.35 2.82 1.98
CA GLY A 51 -21.00 4.12 2.11
C GLY A 51 -21.93 4.49 0.94
N SER A 52 -22.66 5.59 1.09
CA SER A 52 -23.44 6.17 0.00
C SER A 52 -22.54 6.60 -1.17
N LEU A 53 -23.11 6.86 -2.35
CA LEU A 53 -22.33 7.31 -3.52
C LEU A 53 -21.48 8.58 -3.23
N LYS A 54 -22.03 9.53 -2.47
CA LYS A 54 -21.34 10.79 -2.14
C LYS A 54 -20.20 10.57 -1.13
N GLU A 55 -20.41 9.69 -0.16
CA GLU A 55 -19.39 9.32 0.84
C GLU A 55 -18.27 8.52 0.18
N ARG A 56 -18.61 7.51 -0.63
CA ARG A 56 -17.63 6.70 -1.38
C ARG A 56 -16.75 7.54 -2.29
N ASN A 57 -17.32 8.53 -2.99
CA ASN A 57 -16.50 9.45 -3.80
C ASN A 57 -15.53 10.28 -2.95
N SER A 58 -15.94 10.68 -1.74
CA SER A 58 -15.10 11.47 -0.84
C SER A 58 -14.00 10.61 -0.20
N ALA A 59 -14.33 9.39 0.23
CA ALA A 59 -13.39 8.41 0.73
C ALA A 59 -12.39 7.99 -0.35
N ALA A 60 -12.85 7.74 -1.58
CA ALA A 60 -11.98 7.45 -2.72
C ALA A 60 -10.97 8.58 -2.99
N HIS A 61 -11.38 9.83 -2.85
CA HIS A 61 -10.46 10.96 -2.98
C HIS A 61 -9.39 10.97 -1.87
N ALA A 62 -9.79 10.71 -0.62
CA ALA A 62 -8.87 10.63 0.51
C ALA A 62 -7.84 9.50 0.32
N ILE A 63 -8.28 8.29 -0.02
CA ILE A 63 -7.44 7.13 -0.31
C ILE A 63 -6.47 7.42 -1.45
N GLY A 64 -6.93 8.09 -2.51
CA GLY A 64 -6.05 8.47 -3.63
C GLY A 64 -4.96 9.43 -3.24
N THR A 65 -5.29 10.37 -2.36
CA THR A 65 -4.32 11.33 -1.84
C THR A 65 -3.32 10.63 -0.91
N LEU A 66 -3.76 9.67 -0.08
CA LEU A 66 -2.88 8.82 0.73
C LEU A 66 -1.86 8.10 -0.16
N LEU A 67 -2.33 7.36 -1.16
CA LEU A 67 -1.45 6.61 -2.07
C LEU A 67 -0.48 7.53 -2.81
N ALA A 68 -0.94 8.70 -3.26
CA ALA A 68 -0.07 9.69 -3.89
C ALA A 68 1.04 10.17 -2.94
N LYS A 69 0.71 10.44 -1.66
CA LYS A 69 1.71 10.86 -0.66
C LYS A 69 2.67 9.74 -0.28
N ALA A 70 2.20 8.50 -0.14
CA ALA A 70 3.03 7.33 0.15
C ALA A 70 4.13 7.09 -0.90
N THR A 71 3.95 7.55 -2.14
CA THR A 71 5.02 7.50 -3.15
C THR A 71 6.22 8.40 -2.83
N LYS A 72 6.02 9.46 -2.03
CA LYS A 72 7.03 10.49 -1.74
C LYS A 72 7.44 10.56 -0.26
N SER A 73 6.73 9.90 0.64
CA SER A 73 6.94 10.00 2.08
C SER A 73 6.85 8.63 2.76
N GLU A 74 7.89 8.31 3.53
CA GLU A 74 7.99 7.04 4.25
C GLU A 74 6.92 6.90 5.33
N GLU A 75 6.65 7.96 6.08
CA GLU A 75 5.61 7.96 7.12
C GLU A 75 4.22 7.63 6.54
N TRP A 76 3.87 8.20 5.39
CA TRP A 76 2.61 7.88 4.70
C TRP A 76 2.61 6.47 4.12
N ARG A 77 3.77 5.95 3.73
CA ARG A 77 3.92 4.58 3.26
C ARG A 77 3.69 3.57 4.38
N GLN A 78 4.19 3.84 5.59
CA GLN A 78 3.94 3.00 6.77
C GLN A 78 2.44 2.88 7.11
N ILE A 79 1.66 3.93 6.87
CA ILE A 79 0.20 3.86 7.02
C ILE A 79 -0.41 2.91 5.99
N VAL A 80 0.02 2.97 4.72
CA VAL A 80 -0.48 2.06 3.68
C VAL A 80 -0.16 0.61 4.00
N VAL A 81 1.03 0.32 4.56
CA VAL A 81 1.41 -1.02 5.04
C VAL A 81 0.46 -1.52 6.12
N GLN A 82 0.07 -0.67 7.07
CA GLN A 82 -0.79 -1.07 8.17
C GLN A 82 -2.26 -1.28 7.78
N ILE A 83 -2.66 -0.86 6.58
CA ILE A 83 -4.02 -1.02 6.05
C ILE A 83 -4.04 -1.81 4.73
N GLU A 84 -2.96 -2.54 4.43
CA GLU A 84 -2.76 -3.19 3.13
C GLU A 84 -3.85 -4.23 2.85
N ASP A 85 -4.18 -5.05 3.85
CA ASP A 85 -5.21 -6.09 3.74
C ASP A 85 -6.57 -5.47 3.40
N GLU A 86 -7.01 -4.43 4.12
CA GLU A 86 -8.28 -3.75 3.84
C GLU A 86 -8.25 -3.02 2.48
N LEU A 87 -7.09 -2.51 2.07
CA LEU A 87 -6.92 -1.91 0.75
C LEU A 87 -6.99 -2.95 -0.38
N HIS A 88 -6.48 -4.15 -0.15
CA HIS A 88 -6.60 -5.30 -1.06
C HIS A 88 -8.06 -5.75 -1.19
N GLU A 89 -8.75 -5.93 -0.08
CA GLU A 89 -10.18 -6.27 -0.06
C GLU A 89 -11.02 -5.26 -0.85
N LEU A 90 -10.77 -3.96 -0.64
CA LEU A 90 -11.44 -2.89 -1.38
C LEU A 90 -11.16 -2.95 -2.90
N MET A 91 -9.96 -3.38 -3.27
CA MET A 91 -9.55 -3.47 -4.67
C MET A 91 -10.08 -4.73 -5.37
N ASP A 92 -10.38 -5.79 -4.62
CA ASP A 92 -11.05 -7.00 -5.10
C ASP A 92 -12.56 -6.78 -5.29
N ASP A 93 -13.18 -5.85 -4.53
CA ASP A 93 -14.52 -5.37 -4.83
C ASP A 93 -14.55 -4.59 -6.16
N THR A 94 -15.18 -5.17 -7.19
CA THR A 94 -15.26 -4.58 -8.54
C THR A 94 -15.95 -3.21 -8.57
N ARG A 95 -16.93 -2.98 -7.68
CA ARG A 95 -17.68 -1.72 -7.61
C ARG A 95 -16.86 -0.66 -6.87
N ALA A 96 -16.29 -0.99 -5.71
CA ALA A 96 -15.48 -0.08 -4.92
C ALA A 96 -14.20 0.33 -5.67
N SER A 97 -13.50 -0.64 -6.28
CA SER A 97 -12.32 -0.41 -7.11
C SER A 97 -12.61 0.48 -8.32
N ARG A 98 -13.75 0.28 -9.01
CA ARG A 98 -14.16 1.17 -10.13
C ARG A 98 -14.38 2.61 -9.65
N SER A 99 -15.02 2.79 -8.50
CA SER A 99 -15.25 4.11 -7.89
C SER A 99 -13.94 4.80 -7.52
N LEU A 100 -13.04 4.06 -6.87
CA LEU A 100 -11.72 4.53 -6.48
C LEU A 100 -10.89 4.96 -7.70
N LEU A 101 -10.76 4.07 -8.68
CA LEU A 101 -10.00 4.33 -9.91
C LEU A 101 -10.62 5.45 -10.76
N GLY A 102 -11.95 5.57 -10.77
CA GLY A 102 -12.66 6.67 -11.43
C GLY A 102 -12.38 8.02 -10.77
N THR A 103 -12.31 8.05 -9.44
CA THR A 103 -12.00 9.26 -8.66
C THR A 103 -10.55 9.70 -8.86
N PHE A 104 -9.61 8.75 -8.94
CA PHE A 104 -8.21 9.06 -9.24
C PHE A 104 -8.04 9.77 -10.59
N LYS A 105 -8.87 9.42 -11.59
CA LYS A 105 -8.91 10.08 -12.90
C LYS A 105 -9.42 11.52 -12.79
N LYS A 106 -10.51 11.75 -12.06
CA LYS A 106 -11.19 13.06 -12.00
C LYS A 106 -10.36 14.14 -11.30
N HIS A 107 -9.61 13.76 -10.27
CA HIS A 107 -8.90 14.72 -9.40
C HIS A 107 -7.40 14.86 -9.72
N GLY A 108 -6.97 14.44 -10.91
CA GLY A 108 -5.60 14.66 -11.37
C GLY A 108 -4.53 13.82 -10.68
N HIS A 109 -4.90 12.99 -9.70
CA HIS A 109 -3.98 12.08 -9.00
C HIS A 109 -3.36 11.04 -9.94
N ALA A 110 -4.05 10.70 -11.05
CA ALA A 110 -3.49 9.98 -12.20
C ALA A 110 -4.52 9.70 -13.33
N ARG A 111 -4.10 9.62 -14.62
CA ARG A 111 -4.90 8.97 -15.70
C ARG A 111 -5.22 7.52 -15.30
N ARG A 112 -6.34 6.91 -15.77
CA ARG A 112 -6.85 5.57 -15.33
C ARG A 112 -5.76 4.47 -15.28
N GLY A 113 -4.82 4.49 -16.22
CA GLY A 113 -3.65 3.60 -16.23
C GLY A 113 -2.54 3.97 -15.23
N THR A 114 -2.31 5.25 -14.99
CA THR A 114 -1.32 5.77 -14.04
C THR A 114 -1.73 5.54 -12.58
N ALA A 115 -3.03 5.48 -12.28
CA ALA A 115 -3.53 5.34 -10.93
C ALA A 115 -3.43 3.88 -10.47
N ARG A 116 -3.77 2.97 -11.39
CA ARG A 116 -3.46 1.54 -11.28
C ARG A 116 -1.94 1.30 -11.25
N LYS A 117 -1.13 2.08 -11.98
CA LYS A 117 0.35 2.05 -11.87
C LYS A 117 0.85 2.56 -10.52
N ASN A 118 0.27 3.61 -9.94
CA ASN A 118 0.68 4.17 -8.64
C ASN A 118 0.26 3.26 -7.49
N TYR A 119 -0.97 2.72 -7.50
CA TYR A 119 -1.38 1.64 -6.60
C TYR A 119 -0.43 0.44 -6.73
N ARG A 120 -0.20 -0.05 -7.96
CA ARG A 120 0.80 -1.10 -8.20
C ARG A 120 2.20 -0.69 -7.78
N ARG A 121 2.60 0.58 -7.84
CA ARG A 121 3.93 1.06 -7.44
C ARG A 121 4.06 1.05 -5.92
N VAL A 122 3.01 1.45 -5.20
CA VAL A 122 2.92 1.40 -3.74
C VAL A 122 2.96 -0.07 -3.29
N ILE A 123 2.08 -0.94 -3.81
CA ILE A 123 2.11 -2.39 -3.50
C ILE A 123 3.45 -3.04 -3.90
N LYS A 124 4.00 -2.76 -5.08
CA LYS A 124 5.34 -3.27 -5.48
C LYS A 124 6.49 -2.75 -4.63
N SER A 125 6.34 -1.59 -4.00
CA SER A 125 7.34 -1.05 -3.08
C SER A 125 7.25 -1.67 -1.68
N MET A 126 6.17 -2.43 -1.40
CA MET A 126 5.87 -2.97 -0.07
C MET A 126 6.38 -4.40 0.15
N ASP A 127 6.56 -5.22 -0.89
CA ASP A 127 6.78 -6.67 -0.69
C ASP A 127 8.09 -7.07 0.04
N ILE A 128 9.18 -6.30 -0.02
CA ILE A 128 10.46 -6.66 0.65
C ILE A 128 11.23 -5.41 1.09
N GLN A 129 10.94 -4.82 2.23
CA GLN A 129 11.45 -3.51 2.64
C GLN A 129 12.86 -3.53 3.24
N ASN A 130 13.39 -4.69 3.61
CA ASN A 130 14.71 -4.81 4.21
C ASN A 130 15.32 -6.20 3.94
N PRO A 131 16.63 -6.38 4.20
CA PRO A 131 17.30 -7.68 4.02
C PRO A 131 16.66 -8.82 4.83
N LYS A 132 16.10 -8.54 6.02
CA LYS A 132 15.45 -9.57 6.85
C LYS A 132 14.19 -10.14 6.16
N GLN A 133 13.33 -9.28 5.62
CA GLN A 133 12.17 -9.71 4.85
C GLN A 133 12.57 -10.44 3.57
N LEU A 134 13.68 -10.03 2.93
CA LEU A 134 14.18 -10.72 1.73
C LEU A 134 14.63 -12.14 2.06
N SER A 135 15.34 -12.30 3.18
CA SER A 135 15.79 -13.60 3.70
C SER A 135 14.59 -14.49 4.01
N GLN A 136 13.60 -13.99 4.75
CA GLN A 136 12.37 -14.74 5.06
C GLN A 136 11.64 -15.20 3.79
N TRP A 137 11.41 -14.27 2.87
CA TRP A 137 10.75 -14.56 1.61
C TRP A 137 11.50 -15.62 0.79
N LEU A 138 12.82 -15.55 0.70
CA LEU A 138 13.62 -16.55 -0.02
C LEU A 138 13.60 -17.92 0.68
N ASN A 139 13.71 -17.96 2.00
CA ASN A 139 13.67 -19.21 2.76
C ASN A 139 12.33 -19.93 2.58
N GLU A 140 11.22 -19.20 2.58
CA GLU A 140 9.90 -19.74 2.28
C GLU A 140 9.79 -20.22 0.83
N LYS A 141 10.23 -19.41 -0.13
CA LYS A 141 10.14 -19.77 -1.56
C LYS A 141 11.00 -20.96 -1.96
N LEU A 142 12.14 -21.13 -1.32
CA LEU A 142 13.09 -22.22 -1.57
C LEU A 142 12.86 -23.42 -0.65
N LEU A 143 11.87 -23.35 0.25
CA LEU A 143 11.55 -24.39 1.23
C LEU A 143 12.78 -24.80 2.07
N LEU A 144 13.60 -23.81 2.45
CA LEU A 144 14.83 -24.06 3.19
C LEU A 144 14.53 -24.34 4.65
N SER A 145 15.16 -25.39 5.19
CA SER A 145 15.10 -25.72 6.61
C SER A 145 15.91 -24.71 7.45
N ASN A 146 15.63 -24.60 8.75
CA ASN A 146 16.36 -23.68 9.65
C ASN A 146 17.89 -23.86 9.61
N ARG A 147 18.39 -25.05 9.29
CA ARG A 147 19.83 -25.34 9.18
C ARG A 147 20.46 -24.85 7.87
N GLN A 148 19.63 -24.57 6.87
CA GLN A 148 20.02 -24.11 5.53
C GLN A 148 19.45 -22.72 5.23
N ALA A 149 18.93 -22.04 6.25
CA ALA A 149 18.31 -20.74 6.09
C ALA A 149 19.35 -19.72 5.63
N ILE A 150 18.97 -18.90 4.66
CA ILE A 150 19.77 -17.77 4.20
C ILE A 150 19.80 -16.73 5.32
N GLU A 151 20.95 -16.56 5.94
CA GLU A 151 21.13 -15.56 7.00
C GLU A 151 21.06 -14.13 6.45
N VAL A 152 20.55 -13.21 7.27
CA VAL A 152 20.41 -11.78 6.94
C VAL A 152 21.77 -11.12 6.66
N SER A 153 22.83 -11.60 7.32
CA SER A 153 24.22 -11.19 7.17
C SER A 153 24.87 -11.68 5.88
N SER A 154 24.23 -12.58 5.12
CA SER A 154 24.81 -13.19 3.93
C SER A 154 25.21 -12.13 2.90
N PRO A 155 26.48 -12.13 2.42
CA PRO A 155 26.93 -11.19 1.39
C PRO A 155 26.10 -11.28 0.10
N GLY A 156 25.67 -12.50 -0.27
CA GLY A 156 24.82 -12.72 -1.44
C GLY A 156 23.43 -12.11 -1.30
N LEU A 157 22.85 -12.19 -0.10
CA LEU A 157 21.56 -11.59 0.22
C LEU A 157 21.64 -10.05 0.19
N ASN A 158 22.69 -9.47 0.77
CA ASN A 158 22.93 -8.03 0.72
C ASN A 158 23.06 -7.52 -0.72
N ARG A 159 23.79 -8.24 -1.58
CA ARG A 159 23.89 -7.90 -3.02
C ARG A 159 22.53 -7.97 -3.72
N LEU A 160 21.73 -9.00 -3.44
CA LEU A 160 20.39 -9.12 -3.99
C LEU A 160 19.47 -7.99 -3.52
N TYR A 161 19.55 -7.61 -2.24
CA TYR A 161 18.78 -6.50 -1.70
C TYR A 161 19.17 -5.17 -2.36
N VAL A 162 20.46 -4.89 -2.51
CA VAL A 162 20.96 -3.68 -3.21
C VAL A 162 20.49 -3.66 -4.66
N TRP A 163 20.50 -4.81 -5.35
CA TRP A 163 19.95 -4.91 -6.70
C TRP A 163 18.45 -4.60 -6.73
N LEU A 164 17.68 -5.15 -5.79
CA LEU A 164 16.24 -4.96 -5.70
C LEU A 164 15.90 -3.50 -5.40
N ASP A 165 16.64 -2.87 -4.48
CA ASP A 165 16.53 -1.44 -4.14
C ASP A 165 16.91 -0.55 -5.33
N ARG A 166 18.02 -0.82 -6.02
CA ARG A 166 18.36 -0.12 -7.28
C ARG A 166 17.23 -0.22 -8.30
N ARG A 167 16.66 -1.42 -8.47
CA ARG A 167 15.57 -1.63 -9.42
C ARG A 167 14.32 -0.83 -9.06
N ARG A 168 14.00 -0.73 -7.77
CA ARG A 168 12.90 0.14 -7.28
C ARG A 168 13.16 1.62 -7.54
N ARG A 169 14.41 2.07 -7.34
CA ARG A 169 14.79 3.48 -7.54
C ARG A 169 14.79 3.89 -9.01
N PHE A 170 15.35 3.06 -9.89
CA PHE A 170 15.60 3.41 -11.29
C PHE A 170 14.56 2.87 -12.28
N GLU A 171 13.83 1.81 -11.94
CA GLU A 171 12.73 1.26 -12.74
C GLU A 171 11.40 1.16 -11.98
N PRO A 172 10.93 2.23 -11.30
CA PRO A 172 9.76 2.18 -10.40
C PRO A 172 8.43 1.81 -11.08
N ASN A 173 8.41 1.76 -12.42
CA ASN A 173 7.23 1.39 -13.22
C ASN A 173 7.19 -0.10 -13.59
N LYS A 174 8.34 -0.79 -13.58
CA LYS A 174 8.45 -2.20 -13.95
C LYS A 174 8.20 -3.07 -12.72
N ARG A 175 7.39 -4.12 -12.84
CA ARG A 175 7.26 -5.10 -11.73
C ARG A 175 8.54 -5.91 -11.72
N THR A 176 9.23 -5.99 -10.58
CA THR A 176 10.15 -7.11 -10.38
C THR A 176 9.29 -8.32 -10.08
N LYS A 177 9.17 -9.24 -11.04
CA LYS A 177 8.42 -10.48 -10.84
C LYS A 177 9.21 -11.40 -9.91
N ASP A 178 8.54 -12.26 -9.16
CA ASP A 178 9.18 -13.26 -8.30
C ASP A 178 10.25 -14.06 -9.05
N GLY A 179 9.95 -14.51 -10.28
CA GLY A 179 10.92 -15.22 -11.11
C GLY A 179 12.18 -14.42 -11.46
N GLU A 180 12.10 -13.09 -11.53
CA GLU A 180 13.28 -12.23 -11.73
C GLU A 180 14.11 -12.12 -10.45
N ILE A 181 13.44 -12.05 -9.28
CA ILE A 181 14.12 -12.08 -7.98
C ILE A 181 14.82 -13.43 -7.80
N LEU A 182 14.16 -14.53 -8.12
CA LEU A 182 14.73 -15.89 -8.02
C LEU A 182 15.87 -16.11 -9.01
N ALA A 183 15.75 -15.63 -10.25
CA ALA A 183 16.85 -15.71 -11.23
C ALA A 183 18.09 -14.95 -10.73
N GLN A 184 17.89 -13.77 -10.14
CA GLN A 184 18.99 -12.99 -9.58
C GLN A 184 19.54 -13.60 -8.28
N ALA A 185 18.67 -14.17 -7.45
CA ALA A 185 19.06 -14.92 -6.26
C ALA A 185 19.92 -16.13 -6.63
N LYS A 186 19.60 -16.86 -7.70
CA LYS A 186 20.44 -17.97 -8.20
C LYS A 186 21.85 -17.52 -8.58
N GLN A 187 22.01 -16.30 -9.08
CA GLN A 187 23.33 -15.74 -9.40
C GLN A 187 24.11 -15.31 -8.15
N PHE A 188 23.45 -14.72 -7.15
CA PHE A 188 24.13 -14.16 -5.97
C PHE A 188 24.23 -15.10 -4.78
N LEU A 189 23.39 -16.14 -4.73
CA LEU A 189 23.27 -17.14 -3.68
C LEU A 189 23.29 -18.56 -4.30
N PRO A 190 24.26 -18.91 -5.16
CA PRO A 190 24.21 -20.16 -5.95
C PRO A 190 24.16 -21.43 -5.07
N ALA A 191 24.73 -21.38 -3.87
CA ALA A 191 24.75 -22.50 -2.93
C ALA A 191 23.35 -22.99 -2.49
N TYR A 192 22.32 -22.17 -2.65
CA TYR A 192 20.95 -22.45 -2.19
C TYR A 192 20.00 -22.90 -3.31
N PHE A 193 20.50 -23.07 -4.54
CA PHE A 193 19.70 -23.39 -5.75
C PHE A 193 20.12 -24.72 -6.39
N THR A 194 20.50 -25.69 -5.56
CA THR A 194 20.90 -27.04 -5.99
C THR A 194 19.70 -27.92 -6.33
#